data_AF-A0A7C4E5K7-F1
#
_entry.id   AF-A0A7C4E5K7-F1
#
_cell.length_a   1.000
_cell.length_b   1.000
_cell.length_c   1.000
_cell.angle_alpha   90.00
_cell.angle_beta   90.00
_cell.angle_gamma   90.00
#
_symmetry.space_group_name_H-M   'P 1'
#
loop_
_entity.id
_entity.type
_entity.pdbx_description
1 polymer ?
#
loop_
_entity_poly.entity_id
_entity_poly.type
_entity_poly.pdbx_seq_one_letter_code
_entity_poly.pdbx_strand_id
1 'polypeptide(L)'
;PAKLALIGSSLGGYYATYLAEQLGCRAVLLNPAIRPYDDLRAYLGAQSVYFSDATIDMKPEYLDELRAIDVPRITRPERYFLVAATGDELIDWRTMVEKYSGCRQRVIEGSDHALSDFASYLDEVLAFCGVP
;
A
#
# COMPACT_ATOMS: atom_id res chain seq x y z
N PRO A 1 -15.19 5.92 -13.99
CA PRO A 1 -14.12 5.85 -12.97
C PRO A 1 -13.39 7.18 -12.65
N ALA A 2 -13.53 8.25 -13.44
CA ALA A 2 -12.78 9.50 -13.22
C ALA A 2 -12.98 10.18 -11.86
N LYS A 3 -14.05 9.83 -11.12
CA LYS A 3 -14.35 10.30 -9.76
C LYS A 3 -14.00 9.28 -8.65
N LEU A 4 -13.53 8.09 -9.02
CA LEU A 4 -13.10 7.09 -8.06
C LEU A 4 -11.66 7.41 -7.63
N ALA A 5 -11.41 7.36 -6.32
CA ALA A 5 -10.07 7.35 -5.75
C ALA A 5 -10.00 6.23 -4.71
N LEU A 6 -8.88 5.52 -4.69
CA LEU A 6 -8.59 4.48 -3.71
C LEU A 6 -7.62 5.03 -2.66
N ILE A 7 -7.77 4.58 -1.42
CA ILE A 7 -6.78 4.79 -0.36
C ILE A 7 -6.47 3.40 0.19
N GLY A 8 -5.21 3.01 0.17
CA GLY A 8 -4.78 1.70 0.64
C GLY A 8 -3.54 1.83 1.51
N SER A 9 -3.55 1.19 2.68
CA SER A 9 -2.40 1.10 3.58
C SER A 9 -1.78 -0.29 3.58
N SER A 10 -0.45 -0.39 3.72
CA SER A 10 0.26 -1.66 3.80
C SER A 10 -0.12 -2.60 2.63
N LEU A 11 -0.61 -3.81 2.90
CA LEU A 11 -1.12 -4.73 1.88
C LEU A 11 -2.30 -4.13 1.06
N GLY A 12 -3.14 -3.30 1.69
CA GLY A 12 -4.18 -2.55 0.98
C GLY A 12 -3.62 -1.58 -0.06
N GLY A 13 -2.43 -1.02 0.17
CA GLY A 13 -1.72 -0.19 -0.81
C GLY A 13 -1.29 -0.99 -2.04
N TYR A 14 -0.85 -2.24 -1.84
CA TYR A 14 -0.53 -3.17 -2.93
C TYR A 14 -1.75 -3.44 -3.83
N TYR A 15 -2.88 -3.77 -3.22
CA TYR A 15 -4.15 -3.96 -3.94
C TYR A 15 -4.63 -2.68 -4.63
N ALA A 16 -4.50 -1.52 -3.96
CA ALA A 16 -4.88 -0.24 -4.54
C ALA A 16 -4.06 0.09 -5.81
N THR A 17 -2.77 -0.26 -5.84
CA THR A 17 -1.93 -0.10 -7.03
C THR A 17 -2.43 -0.95 -8.19
N TYR A 18 -2.69 -2.23 -7.96
CA TYR A 18 -3.26 -3.12 -8.98
C TYR A 18 -4.59 -2.60 -9.51
N LEU A 19 -5.53 -2.27 -8.63
CA LEU A 19 -6.86 -1.78 -9.02
C LEU A 19 -6.79 -0.44 -9.75
N ALA A 20 -5.89 0.47 -9.37
CA ALA A 20 -5.69 1.74 -10.06
C ALA A 20 -5.13 1.56 -11.48
N GLU A 21 -4.26 0.58 -11.70
CA GLU A 21 -3.80 0.20 -13.04
C GLU A 21 -4.95 -0.33 -13.89
N GLN A 22 -5.80 -1.22 -13.35
CA GLN A 22 -6.93 -1.81 -14.06
C GLN A 22 -8.06 -0.80 -14.37
N LEU A 23 -8.38 0.08 -13.41
CA LEU A 23 -9.54 0.97 -13.49
C LEU A 23 -9.22 2.38 -13.98
N GLY A 24 -7.94 2.74 -14.08
CA GLY A 24 -7.51 4.08 -14.48
C GLY A 24 -7.84 5.18 -13.45
N CYS A 25 -8.02 4.82 -12.18
CA CYS A 25 -8.38 5.75 -11.11
C CYS A 25 -7.15 6.24 -10.31
N ARG A 26 -7.34 7.25 -9.46
CA ARG A 26 -6.28 7.72 -8.55
C ARG A 26 -6.14 6.76 -7.36
N ALA A 27 -4.95 6.68 -6.79
CA ALA A 27 -4.70 5.94 -5.56
C ALA A 27 -3.73 6.69 -4.63
N VAL A 28 -4.11 6.77 -3.36
CA VAL A 28 -3.21 7.16 -2.26
C VAL A 28 -2.71 5.90 -1.59
N LEU A 29 -1.41 5.83 -1.39
CA LEU A 29 -0.68 4.65 -0.95
C LEU A 29 0.02 4.99 0.37
N LEU A 30 -0.42 4.38 1.45
CA LEU A 30 0.03 4.66 2.81
C LEU A 30 0.95 3.52 3.28
N ASN A 31 2.26 3.76 3.40
CA ASN A 31 3.25 2.71 3.69
C ASN A 31 2.99 1.40 2.91
N PRO A 32 2.85 1.45 1.57
CA PRO A 32 2.39 0.31 0.80
C PRO A 32 3.37 -0.86 0.81
N ALA A 33 2.85 -2.09 0.87
CA ALA A 33 3.64 -3.28 0.61
C ALA A 33 4.12 -3.29 -0.85
N ILE A 34 5.41 -3.59 -1.04
CA ILE A 34 6.05 -3.57 -2.36
C ILE A 34 6.11 -4.98 -2.96
N ARG A 35 6.50 -5.97 -2.15
CA ARG A 35 6.63 -7.38 -2.52
C ARG A 35 6.03 -8.29 -1.44
N PRO A 36 4.72 -8.15 -1.13
CA PRO A 36 4.10 -8.87 -0.02
C PRO A 36 4.18 -10.40 -0.17
N TYR A 37 4.32 -10.92 -1.39
CA TYR A 37 4.50 -12.36 -1.66
C TYR A 37 5.85 -12.92 -1.19
N ASP A 38 6.85 -12.07 -0.95
CA ASP A 38 8.12 -12.45 -0.33
C ASP A 38 8.02 -12.33 1.20
N ASP A 39 7.48 -11.21 1.68
CA ASP A 39 7.37 -10.90 3.11
C ASP A 39 6.40 -11.87 3.84
N LEU A 40 5.24 -12.14 3.24
CA LEU A 40 4.21 -13.01 3.82
C LEU A 40 4.59 -14.50 3.80
N ARG A 41 5.68 -14.87 3.14
CA ARG A 41 6.17 -16.26 3.14
C ARG A 41 6.54 -16.74 4.54
N ALA A 42 7.00 -15.84 5.41
CA ALA A 42 7.29 -16.15 6.81
C ALA A 42 6.05 -16.53 7.64
N TYR A 43 4.85 -16.26 7.11
CA TYR A 43 3.57 -16.46 7.79
C TYR A 43 2.76 -17.64 7.23
N LEU A 44 3.38 -18.52 6.43
CA LEU A 44 2.71 -19.74 5.96
C LEU A 44 2.30 -20.66 7.12
N GLY A 45 1.20 -21.37 6.92
CA GLY A 45 0.57 -22.22 7.93
C GLY A 45 -0.46 -21.48 8.79
N ALA A 46 -0.80 -22.05 9.94
CA ALA A 46 -1.82 -21.50 10.82
C ALA A 46 -1.39 -20.15 11.44
N GLN A 47 -2.14 -19.10 11.13
CA GLN A 47 -2.00 -17.76 11.69
C GLN A 47 -3.24 -17.42 12.51
N SER A 48 -3.06 -16.72 13.63
CA SER A 48 -4.18 -16.15 14.37
C SER A 48 -4.76 -14.96 13.60
N VAL A 49 -6.08 -14.90 13.49
CA VAL A 49 -6.76 -13.74 12.92
C VAL A 49 -6.74 -12.61 13.96
N TYR A 50 -6.28 -11.44 13.54
CA TYR A 50 -6.19 -10.29 14.45
C TYR A 50 -7.57 -9.91 15.00
N PHE A 51 -7.64 -9.58 16.30
CA PHE A 51 -8.89 -9.33 17.05
C PHE A 51 -9.91 -10.49 17.06
N SER A 52 -9.47 -11.73 16.88
CA SER A 52 -10.33 -12.91 16.92
C SER A 52 -9.62 -14.11 17.53
N ASP A 53 -10.40 -15.06 18.07
CA ASP A 53 -9.91 -16.38 18.45
C ASP A 53 -9.80 -17.34 17.25
N ALA A 54 -10.18 -16.87 16.05
CA ALA A 54 -10.10 -17.64 14.82
C ALA A 54 -8.65 -17.81 14.34
N THR A 55 -8.42 -18.90 13.61
CA THR A 55 -7.18 -19.12 12.87
C THR A 55 -7.47 -19.18 11.38
N ILE A 56 -6.51 -18.70 10.60
CA ILE A 56 -6.49 -18.83 9.14
C ILE A 56 -5.26 -19.63 8.73
N ASP A 57 -5.46 -20.60 7.85
CA ASP A 57 -4.34 -21.30 7.22
C ASP A 57 -3.83 -20.48 6.04
N MET A 58 -2.66 -19.84 6.20
CA MET A 58 -2.00 -19.07 5.16
C MET A 58 -1.27 -20.02 4.21
N LYS A 59 -1.80 -20.17 3.01
CA LYS A 59 -1.32 -21.16 2.05
C LYS A 59 -0.38 -20.58 1.00
N PRO A 60 0.54 -21.38 0.45
CA PRO A 60 1.43 -20.94 -0.63
C PRO A 60 0.69 -20.34 -1.82
N GLU A 61 -0.50 -20.84 -2.15
CA GLU A 61 -1.31 -20.37 -3.28
C GLU A 61 -1.71 -18.90 -3.14
N TYR A 62 -1.91 -18.40 -1.91
CA TYR A 62 -2.22 -16.97 -1.70
C TYR A 62 -1.03 -16.07 -2.03
N LEU A 63 0.21 -16.57 -1.89
CA LEU A 63 1.39 -15.84 -2.33
C LEU A 63 1.48 -15.80 -3.86
N ASP A 64 1.04 -16.87 -4.52
CA ASP A 64 0.96 -16.92 -5.99
C ASP A 64 -0.14 -16.01 -6.53
N GLU A 65 -1.28 -15.90 -5.84
CA GLU A 65 -2.33 -14.92 -6.13
C GLU A 65 -1.81 -13.49 -6.01
N LEU A 66 -1.02 -13.19 -4.96
CA LEU A 66 -0.36 -11.90 -4.83
C LEU A 66 0.61 -11.64 -5.98
N ARG A 67 1.47 -12.62 -6.34
CA ARG A 67 2.38 -12.47 -7.49
C ARG A 67 1.63 -12.22 -8.80
N ALA A 68 0.48 -12.85 -8.99
CA ALA A 68 -0.31 -12.73 -10.22
C ALA A 68 -0.86 -11.31 -10.45
N ILE A 69 -1.01 -10.52 -9.39
CA ILE A 69 -1.50 -9.14 -9.47
C ILE A 69 -0.38 -8.09 -9.30
N ASP A 70 0.89 -8.51 -9.33
CA ASP A 70 2.00 -7.57 -9.21
C ASP A 70 2.02 -6.56 -10.34
N VAL A 71 2.22 -5.30 -9.97
CA VAL A 71 2.47 -4.20 -10.88
C VAL A 71 3.94 -3.86 -10.77
N PRO A 72 4.81 -4.42 -11.64
CA PRO A 72 6.25 -4.20 -11.56
C PRO A 72 6.63 -2.77 -11.93
N ARG A 73 5.80 -2.10 -12.73
CA ARG A 73 6.00 -0.71 -13.14
C ARG A 73 4.65 0.01 -13.26
N ILE A 74 4.54 1.14 -12.59
CA ILE A 74 3.40 2.06 -12.75
C ILE A 74 3.38 2.67 -14.15
N THR A 75 2.21 2.76 -14.78
CA THR A 75 2.10 3.26 -16.16
C THR A 75 1.85 4.76 -16.25
N ARG A 76 1.23 5.34 -15.21
CA ARG A 76 0.86 6.77 -15.14
C ARG A 76 1.11 7.32 -13.73
N PRO A 77 2.29 7.93 -13.48
CA PRO A 77 2.67 8.39 -12.15
C PRO A 77 1.71 9.41 -11.52
N GLU A 78 1.03 10.21 -12.34
CA GLU A 78 0.08 11.22 -11.88
C GLU A 78 -1.17 10.65 -11.19
N ARG A 79 -1.42 9.34 -11.32
CA ARG A 79 -2.51 8.66 -10.59
C ARG A 79 -2.17 8.38 -9.13
N TYR A 80 -0.90 8.44 -8.75
CA TYR A 80 -0.44 7.94 -7.46
C TYR A 80 0.05 9.05 -6.56
N PHE A 81 -0.31 8.92 -5.28
CA PHE A 81 0.27 9.69 -4.20
C PHE A 81 0.79 8.73 -3.13
N LEU A 82 2.11 8.65 -2.99
CA LEU A 82 2.78 7.89 -1.94
C LEU A 82 2.89 8.73 -0.66
N VAL A 83 2.48 8.15 0.47
CA VAL A 83 2.81 8.62 1.82
C VAL A 83 3.62 7.51 2.49
N ALA A 84 4.88 7.79 2.80
CA ALA A 84 5.82 6.83 3.37
C ALA A 84 6.48 7.41 4.62
N ALA A 85 6.57 6.62 5.69
CA ALA A 85 7.26 6.99 6.92
C ALA A 85 8.70 6.46 6.92
N THR A 86 9.68 7.28 7.28
CA THR A 86 11.08 6.80 7.42
C THR A 86 11.26 5.89 8.62
N GLY A 87 10.36 5.98 9.61
CA GLY A 87 10.28 5.14 10.80
C GLY A 87 9.46 3.86 10.64
N ASP A 88 8.96 3.54 9.44
CA ASP A 88 8.28 2.26 9.18
C ASP A 88 9.21 1.09 9.54
N GLU A 89 8.81 0.33 10.56
CA GLU A 89 9.57 -0.77 11.14
C GLU A 89 9.40 -2.09 10.38
N LEU A 90 8.44 -2.17 9.46
CA LEU A 90 8.11 -3.39 8.73
C LEU A 90 8.60 -3.36 7.27
N ILE A 91 8.55 -2.20 6.62
CA ILE A 91 8.83 -2.07 5.20
C ILE A 91 9.84 -0.95 4.97
N ASP A 92 10.95 -1.23 4.26
CA ASP A 92 11.92 -0.21 3.92
C ASP A 92 11.31 0.83 2.95
N TRP A 93 11.05 2.02 3.48
CA TRP A 93 10.46 3.15 2.75
C TRP A 93 11.21 3.49 1.46
N ARG A 94 12.51 3.20 1.36
CA ARG A 94 13.30 3.43 0.14
C ARG A 94 12.78 2.63 -1.04
N THR A 95 12.35 1.39 -0.78
CA THR A 95 11.75 0.52 -1.81
C THR A 95 10.42 1.08 -2.31
N MET A 96 9.66 1.74 -1.42
CA MET A 96 8.43 2.43 -1.80
C MET A 96 8.72 3.64 -2.69
N VAL A 97 9.67 4.48 -2.28
CA VAL A 97 10.09 5.68 -3.03
C VAL A 97 10.63 5.31 -4.41
N GLU A 98 11.37 4.20 -4.51
CA GLU A 98 11.86 3.66 -5.78
C GLU A 98 10.72 3.17 -6.68
N LYS A 99 9.81 2.31 -6.16
CA LYS A 99 8.68 1.77 -6.94
C LYS A 99 7.76 2.87 -7.48
N TYR A 100 7.54 3.92 -6.69
CA TYR A 100 6.68 5.05 -7.04
C TYR A 100 7.46 6.29 -7.49
N SER A 101 8.66 6.09 -8.05
CA SER A 101 9.45 7.18 -8.62
C SER A 101 8.65 7.96 -9.69
N GLY A 102 8.67 9.28 -9.59
CA GLY A 102 7.92 10.18 -10.47
C GLY A 102 6.46 10.43 -10.06
N CYS A 103 5.93 9.72 -9.07
CA CYS A 103 4.64 10.03 -8.46
C CYS A 103 4.73 11.25 -7.54
N ARG A 104 3.58 11.75 -7.08
CA ARG A 104 3.56 12.62 -5.90
C ARG A 104 4.00 11.80 -4.69
N GLN A 105 4.89 12.34 -3.86
CA GLN A 105 5.38 11.66 -2.66
C GLN A 105 5.40 12.58 -1.44
N ARG A 106 5.07 12.02 -0.29
CA ARG A 106 5.24 12.59 1.04
C ARG A 106 6.05 11.60 1.87
N VAL A 107 7.33 11.89 2.07
CA VAL A 107 8.18 11.13 2.98
C VAL A 107 8.17 11.82 4.33
N ILE A 108 7.64 11.15 5.35
CA ILE A 108 7.48 11.63 6.72
C ILE A 108 8.71 11.20 7.51
N GLU A 109 9.42 12.15 8.10
CA GLU A 109 10.56 11.84 8.96
C GLU A 109 10.06 11.25 10.29
N GLY A 110 10.46 10.02 10.63
CA GLY A 110 9.95 9.28 11.77
C GLY A 110 8.60 8.62 11.48
N SER A 111 7.65 8.75 12.41
CA SER A 111 6.38 7.99 12.43
C SER A 111 6.60 6.47 12.54
N ASP A 112 5.61 5.67 12.15
CA ASP A 112 5.58 4.22 12.25
C ASP A 112 4.84 3.59 11.05
N HIS A 113 4.83 2.25 10.96
CA HIS A 113 4.13 1.54 9.89
C HIS A 113 2.62 1.87 9.85
N ALA A 114 2.00 2.09 11.01
CA ALA A 114 0.58 2.39 11.12
C ALA A 114 0.21 3.83 10.69
N LEU A 115 1.22 4.71 10.49
CA LEU A 115 1.06 6.14 10.35
C LEU A 115 0.20 6.71 11.49
N SER A 116 0.65 6.53 12.74
CA SER A 116 -0.07 7.04 13.92
C SER A 116 -0.36 8.56 13.88
N ASP A 117 0.41 9.32 13.10
CA ASP A 117 0.24 10.76 12.84
C ASP A 117 -0.54 11.07 11.54
N PHE A 118 -1.22 10.08 10.93
CA PHE A 118 -1.93 10.22 9.65
C PHE A 118 -2.91 11.41 9.60
N ALA A 119 -3.54 11.75 10.73
CA ALA A 119 -4.45 12.87 10.83
C ALA A 119 -3.85 14.20 10.35
N SER A 120 -2.53 14.38 10.49
CA SER A 120 -1.81 15.57 10.02
C SER A 120 -1.67 15.66 8.49
N TYR A 121 -1.92 14.56 7.76
CA TYR A 121 -1.82 14.48 6.30
C TYR A 121 -3.18 14.24 5.63
N LEU A 122 -4.25 14.09 6.40
CA LEU A 122 -5.59 13.75 5.89
C LEU A 122 -6.09 14.75 4.85
N ASP A 123 -5.97 16.06 5.11
CA ASP A 123 -6.42 17.10 4.19
C ASP A 123 -5.70 17.02 2.84
N GLU A 124 -4.39 16.75 2.86
CA GLU A 124 -3.59 16.59 1.64
C GLU A 124 -4.04 15.37 0.83
N VAL A 125 -4.31 14.26 1.52
CA VAL A 125 -4.81 13.01 0.95
C VAL A 125 -6.19 13.19 0.32
N LEU A 126 -7.12 13.84 1.03
CA LEU A 126 -8.47 14.12 0.55
C LEU A 126 -8.45 15.05 -0.68
N ALA A 127 -7.63 16.11 -0.64
CA ALA A 127 -7.44 17.00 -1.76
C ALA A 127 -6.94 16.27 -3.01
N PHE A 128 -5.99 15.33 -2.86
CA PHE A 128 -5.53 14.50 -3.98
C PHE A 128 -6.65 13.61 -4.54
N CYS A 129 -7.49 13.05 -3.67
CA CYS A 129 -8.67 12.27 -4.03
C CYS A 129 -9.78 13.13 -4.69
N GLY A 130 -9.65 14.45 -4.70
CA GLY A 130 -10.67 15.36 -5.24
C GLY A 130 -11.85 15.59 -4.31
N VAL A 131 -11.65 15.35 -3.01
CA VAL A 131 -12.60 15.70 -1.94
C VAL A 131 -12.17 17.05 -1.36
N PRO A 132 -13.05 18.07 -1.37
CA PRO A 132 -12.74 19.41 -0.84
C PRO A 132 -12.65 19.44 0.69
#